data_AF-A0A8J6R8F7-F1
#
_entry.id   AF-A0A8J6R8F7-F1
#
_cell.length_a   1.000
_cell.length_b   1.000
_cell.length_c   1.000
_cell.angle_alpha   90.00
_cell.angle_beta   90.00
_cell.angle_gamma   90.00
#
_symmetry.space_group_name_H-M   'P 1'
#
loop_
_entity.id
_entity.type
_entity.pdbx_description
1 polymer ?
#
loop_
_entity_poly.entity_id
_entity_poly.type
_entity_poly.pdbx_seq_one_letter_code
_entity_poly.pdbx_strand_id
1 'polypeptide(L)' 'SPKIGQKAYAIGDPKGLERSLSDGIVSRIDGSGLIQFTATASFGSSGGPLLNEDGQVIGIV' A
#
# COMPACT_ATOMS: atom_id res chain seq x y z
N SER A 1 4.46 13.89 -1.62
CA SER A 1 5.19 12.80 -2.30
C SER A 1 5.61 11.76 -1.29
N PRO A 2 5.49 10.46 -1.61
CA PRO A 2 5.89 9.38 -0.72
C PRO A 2 7.40 9.40 -0.44
N LYS A 3 7.79 8.93 0.75
CA LYS A 3 9.19 8.82 1.19
C LYS A 3 9.54 7.39 1.59
N ILE A 4 10.75 6.94 1.26
CA ILE A 4 11.26 5.65 1.73
C ILE A 4 11.31 5.66 3.27
N GLY A 5 10.85 4.56 3.89
CA GLY A 5 10.76 4.41 5.35
C GLY A 5 9.46 4.92 5.97
N GLN A 6 8.62 5.68 5.23
CA GLN A 6 7.33 6.14 5.76
C GLN A 6 6.35 4.96 5.87
N LYS A 7 5.38 5.07 6.79
CA LYS A 7 4.29 4.10 6.93
C LYS A 7 3.46 3.99 5.66
N ALA A 8 3.10 2.76 5.32
CA ALA A 8 2.25 2.43 4.19
C ALA A 8 1.18 1.42 4.61
N TYR A 9 -0.07 1.66 4.21
CA TYR A 9 -1.20 0.78 4.49
C TYR A 9 -1.89 0.38 3.20
N ALA A 10 -2.12 -0.92 3.00
CA ALA A 10 -2.87 -1.42 1.86
C ALA A 10 -4.26 -1.87 2.32
N ILE A 11 -5.29 -1.42 1.61
CA ILE A 11 -6.68 -1.85 1.82
C ILE A 11 -7.09 -2.74 0.66
N GLY A 12 -7.64 -3.91 0.97
CA GLY A 12 -8.09 -4.86 -0.04
C GLY A 12 -8.93 -5.99 0.52
N ASP A 13 -9.20 -6.96 -0.34
CA ASP A 13 -9.94 -8.18 -0.01
C ASP A 13 -9.10 -9.45 -0.25
N PRO A 14 -8.17 -9.79 0.66
CA PRO A 14 -7.52 -11.10 0.67
C PRO A 14 -8.58 -12.21 0.80
N LYS A 15 -8.94 -12.87 -0.32
CA LYS A 15 -9.74 -14.11 -0.33
C LYS A 15 -11.24 -13.99 0.04
N GLY A 16 -11.90 -12.86 -0.22
CA GLY A 16 -13.34 -12.68 0.07
C GLY A 16 -13.66 -12.26 1.51
N LEU A 17 -12.64 -11.88 2.28
CA LEU A 17 -12.78 -11.19 3.55
C LEU A 17 -12.91 -9.69 3.26
N GLU A 18 -14.15 -9.22 3.08
CA GLU A 18 -14.44 -7.81 2.82
C GLU A 18 -13.67 -6.90 3.82
N ARG A 19 -12.83 -5.99 3.29
CA ARG A 19 -12.16 -4.88 4.00
C ARG A 19 -11.03 -5.27 4.97
N SER A 20 -10.00 -5.96 4.48
CA SER A 20 -8.75 -6.15 5.23
C SER A 20 -7.80 -4.94 5.08
N LEU A 21 -7.14 -4.59 6.18
CA LEU A 21 -6.09 -3.58 6.25
C LEU A 21 -4.77 -4.26 6.61
N SER A 22 -3.71 -4.04 5.83
CA SER A 22 -2.34 -4.47 6.17
C SER A 22 -1.41 -3.27 6.27
N ASP A 23 -0.44 -3.33 7.17
CA ASP A 23 0.53 -2.26 7.38
C ASP A 23 1.97 -2.68 7.01
N GLY A 24 2.78 -1.68 6.70
CA GLY A 24 4.19 -1.83 6.37
C GLY A 24 4.85 -0.47 6.19
N ILE A 25 5.89 -0.43 5.36
CA ILE A 25 6.58 0.79 4.97
C ILE A 25 6.74 0.88 3.46
N VAL A 26 7.02 2.07 2.95
CA VAL A 26 7.61 2.24 1.61
C VAL A 26 9.08 1.78 1.67
N SER A 27 9.40 0.67 1.02
CA SER A 27 10.74 0.09 1.02
C SER A 27 11.63 0.64 -0.08
N ARG A 28 11.06 1.07 -1.20
CA ARG A 28 11.77 1.68 -2.32
C ARG A 28 10.82 2.50 -3.20
N ILE A 29 11.36 3.54 -3.82
CA ILE A 29 10.71 4.30 -4.90
C ILE A 29 11.69 4.28 -6.07
N ASP A 30 11.23 3.85 -7.25
CA ASP A 30 12.08 3.84 -8.44
C ASP A 30 12.03 5.16 -9.23
N GLY A 31 12.85 5.26 -10.29
CA GLY A 31 12.93 6.47 -11.11
C GLY A 31 11.66 6.80 -11.90
N SER A 32 10.69 5.88 -11.97
CA SER A 32 9.37 6.10 -12.58
C SER A 32 8.30 6.50 -11.56
N GLY A 33 8.65 6.52 -10.27
CA GLY A 33 7.71 6.79 -9.17
C GLY A 33 6.97 5.55 -8.69
N LEU A 34 7.36 4.35 -9.13
CA LEU A 34 6.73 3.10 -8.69
C LEU A 34 7.17 2.79 -7.26
N ILE A 35 6.18 2.54 -6.41
CA ILE A 35 6.36 2.34 -4.98
C ILE A 35 6.44 0.85 -4.69
N GLN A 36 7.53 0.41 -4.07
CA GLN A 36 7.60 -0.89 -3.42
C GLN A 36 7.33 -0.72 -1.92
N PHE A 37 6.56 -1.62 -1.35
CA PHE A 37 6.12 -1.56 0.04
C PHE A 37 6.14 -2.95 0.68
N THR A 38 6.07 -3.01 2.01
CA THR A 38 6.14 -4.26 2.78
C THR A 38 4.81 -4.72 3.36
N ALA A 39 3.76 -3.89 3.28
CA ALA A 39 2.41 -4.29 3.67
C ALA A 39 1.98 -5.52 2.87
N THR A 40 1.32 -6.47 3.54
CA THR A 40 0.91 -7.72 2.88
C THR A 40 -0.10 -7.43 1.77
N ALA A 41 0.26 -7.75 0.54
CA ALA A 41 -0.60 -7.66 -0.64
C ALA A 41 -0.95 -9.07 -1.12
N SER A 42 -2.19 -9.30 -1.51
CA SER A 42 -2.67 -10.60 -1.98
C SER A 42 -3.79 -10.43 -3.01
N PHE A 43 -4.28 -11.52 -3.59
CA PHE A 43 -5.37 -11.45 -4.57
C PHE A 43 -6.59 -10.75 -3.93
N GLY A 44 -6.98 -9.61 -4.50
CA GLY A 44 -8.02 -8.70 -4.00
C GLY A 44 -7.52 -7.41 -3.35
N SER A 45 -6.21 -7.22 -3.15
CA SER A 45 -5.65 -5.88 -2.87
C SER A 45 -5.31 -5.09 -4.13
N SER A 46 -5.21 -5.74 -5.29
CA SER A 46 -4.94 -5.07 -6.56
C SER A 46 -6.05 -4.09 -6.93
N GLY A 47 -5.67 -2.87 -7.32
CA GLY A 47 -6.58 -1.74 -7.54
C GLY A 47 -7.00 -1.01 -6.27
N GLY A 48 -6.63 -1.50 -5.09
CA GLY A 48 -6.91 -0.88 -3.80
C GLY A 48 -5.97 0.30 -3.49
N PRO A 49 -6.37 1.21 -2.59
CA PRO A 49 -5.54 2.35 -2.24
C PRO A 49 -4.35 1.93 -1.35
N LEU A 50 -3.18 2.50 -1.64
CA LEU A 50 -2.05 2.54 -0.73
C LEU A 50 -2.08 3.88 0.02
N LEU A 51 -2.17 3.85 1.35
CA LEU A 51 -2.32 5.04 2.20
C LEU A 51 -1.06 5.32 3.03
N ASN A 52 -0.83 6.59 3.39
CA ASN A 52 0.12 6.97 4.45
C ASN A 52 -0.56 7.02 5.84
N GLU A 53 0.17 7.41 6.87
CA GLU A 53 -0.33 7.53 8.25
C GLU A 53 -1.43 8.59 8.44
N ASP A 54 -1.49 9.58 7.55
CA ASP A 54 -2.53 10.62 7.54
C ASP A 54 -3.80 10.17 6.80
N GLY A 55 -3.86 8.93 6.31
CA GLY A 55 -4.98 8.40 5.51
C GLY A 55 -5.04 8.93 4.08
N GLN A 56 -3.97 9.57 3.59
CA GLN A 56 -3.89 10.09 2.23
C GLN A 56 -3.45 9.00 1.25
N VAL A 57 -4.07 8.98 0.06
CA VAL A 57 -3.67 8.07 -1.02
C VAL A 57 -2.31 8.47 -1.58
N ILE A 58 -1.35 7.55 -1.49
CA ILE A 58 0.01 7.72 -2.04
C ILE A 58 0.27 6.82 -3.25
N GLY A 59 -0.62 5.87 -3.54
CA GLY A 59 -0.52 4.97 -4.69
C GLY A 59 -1.72 4.03 -4.82
N ILE A 60 -1.66 3.17 -5.83
CA ILE A 60 -2.61 2.08 -6.08
C ILE A 60 -1.81 0.78 -6.06
N VAL A 61 -2.32 -0.24 -5.36
CA VAL A 61 -1.70 -1.55 -5.19
C VAL A 61 -1.88 -2.43 -6.44
#